data_AF-A0A438AKN7-F1
#
_entry.id   AF-A0A438AKN7-F1
#
_cell.length_a   1.000
_cell.length_b   1.000
_cell.length_c   1.000
_cell.angle_alpha   90.00
_cell.angle_beta   90.00
_cell.angle_gamma   90.00
#
_symmetry.space_group_name_H-M   'P 1'
#
loop_
_entity.id
_entity.type
_entity.pdbx_description
1 polymer ?
#
loop_
_entity_poly.entity_id
_entity_poly.type
_entity_poly.pdbx_seq_one_letter_code
_entity_poly.pdbx_strand_id
1 'polypeptide(L)'
;MTPAHPFDTDGTPGLRDWRVVMQPDRLSAMQPSRLSGARAFLNKMGRERWDIRPTRFDVDAEGRGTVVYSIKAPGQEFSFIGISFKPEPKGRTGRIIGRSWDMMGTLNEGPATETDIESARDELPRLYRGRATPNALIWCRSNRSMRAFGLTRDALAEGRQPRIGDLNDVCYLMRNTGLDGNGTFGTRPFPALGPDHALGRPLEAQILTAYLMREFSCDLVEHLARLQAPDTAVPLSPRIRRWLGVGNGSALGLIFYIQKHPRLIAGWIEARERAIAAALRLPATPQRVARLRGLIDRAATFREEDRMVYETFAASARVAAELRGLIPPLEALEGQGGYPLRDLAEHAARGTCPETSETLLSLMIELVPETADALAAGIAGEDEMQVDPRRTASEMLHLIEGEWTWATEIDMRAGGAMDYVWYKSESAEEPRRGLRSEVPGARDLGLDVAGDVQRLATDLRATAADTTMARFLLAHPGHRAMVARVQGLAGVGFHTPLANINAADFVPIALVRLMNVTVHGIDKTRDYLNRNLRGVLCHGAPTPDDLRAGECGDWFYPEEPRQ
;
A
#
# COMPACT_ATOMS: atom_id res chain seq x y z
N MET A 1 3.60 -3.41 33.30
CA MET A 1 3.40 -3.46 31.83
C MET A 1 4.76 -3.33 31.18
N THR A 2 5.07 -4.20 30.22
CA THR A 2 6.26 -4.06 29.37
C THR A 2 6.14 -2.75 28.57
N PRO A 3 7.18 -1.90 28.51
CA PRO A 3 7.15 -0.68 27.71
C PRO A 3 6.90 -1.01 26.24
N ALA A 4 6.10 -0.19 25.56
CA ALA A 4 5.82 -0.36 24.14
C ALA A 4 7.06 -0.11 23.27
N HIS A 5 7.96 0.78 23.73
CA HIS A 5 9.20 1.18 23.09
C HIS A 5 10.38 0.86 24.02
N PRO A 6 11.10 -0.26 23.81
CA PRO A 6 12.20 -0.66 24.69
C PRO A 6 13.42 0.24 24.51
N PHE A 7 14.41 0.08 25.39
CA PHE A 7 15.76 0.61 25.22
C PHE A 7 16.66 -0.48 24.63
N ASP A 8 17.55 -0.10 23.72
CA ASP A 8 18.69 -0.90 23.28
C ASP A 8 19.73 -1.01 24.41
N THR A 9 20.72 -1.88 24.25
CA THR A 9 21.78 -2.12 25.25
C THR A 9 22.61 -0.88 25.56
N ASP A 10 22.63 0.11 24.67
CA ASP A 10 23.31 1.40 24.84
C ASP A 10 22.46 2.45 25.58
N GLY A 11 21.25 2.09 26.01
CA GLY A 11 20.33 2.99 26.72
C GLY A 11 19.58 3.96 25.81
N THR A 12 19.58 3.74 24.49
CA THR A 12 18.80 4.54 23.52
C THR A 12 17.50 3.84 23.12
N PRO A 13 16.42 4.57 22.77
CA PRO A 13 15.18 3.96 22.29
C PRO A 13 15.45 2.99 21.14
N GLY A 14 15.05 1.73 21.32
CA GLY A 14 15.23 0.63 20.36
C GLY A 14 13.99 0.37 19.51
N LEU A 15 14.10 -0.63 18.64
CA LEU A 15 12.97 -1.12 17.86
C LEU A 15 11.99 -1.85 18.78
N ARG A 16 10.70 -1.78 18.46
CA ARG A 16 9.69 -2.57 19.17
C ARG A 16 9.88 -4.06 18.88
N ASP A 17 9.56 -4.92 19.85
CA ASP A 17 9.64 -6.37 19.67
C ASP A 17 8.74 -6.81 18.50
N TRP A 18 9.32 -7.53 17.54
CA TRP A 18 8.59 -8.05 16.39
C TRP A 18 7.43 -8.96 16.81
N ARG A 19 7.52 -9.65 17.95
CA ARG A 19 6.44 -10.51 18.47
C ARG A 19 5.20 -9.71 18.85
N VAL A 20 5.37 -8.44 19.18
CA VAL A 20 4.28 -7.50 19.46
C VAL A 20 3.82 -6.85 18.16
N VAL A 21 4.75 -6.35 17.35
CA VAL A 21 4.42 -5.61 16.11
C VAL A 21 3.72 -6.50 15.07
N MET A 22 4.10 -7.77 14.96
CA MET A 22 3.58 -8.68 13.93
C MET A 22 2.23 -9.32 14.28
N GLN A 23 1.60 -8.91 15.38
CA GLN A 23 0.22 -9.29 15.68
C GLN A 23 -0.75 -8.61 14.70
N PRO A 24 -1.80 -9.30 14.19
CA PRO A 24 -2.71 -8.72 13.19
C PRO A 24 -3.36 -7.41 13.60
N ASP A 25 -3.73 -7.26 14.86
CA ASP A 25 -4.33 -6.04 15.42
C ASP A 25 -3.34 -4.86 15.34
N ARG A 26 -2.07 -5.07 15.70
CA ARG A 26 -1.00 -4.07 15.61
C ARG A 26 -0.65 -3.72 14.17
N LEU A 27 -0.49 -4.71 13.30
CA LEU A 27 -0.24 -4.52 11.87
C LEU A 27 -1.37 -3.70 11.22
N SER A 28 -2.62 -3.98 11.59
CA SER A 28 -3.78 -3.29 11.02
C SER A 28 -3.94 -1.85 11.51
N ALA A 29 -3.35 -1.50 12.64
CA ALA A 29 -3.43 -0.15 13.23
C ALA A 29 -2.42 0.82 12.60
N MET A 30 -1.37 0.33 11.94
CA MET A 30 -0.35 1.15 11.31
C MET A 30 -0.95 2.10 10.25
N GLN A 31 -0.55 3.38 10.30
CA GLN A 31 -1.02 4.42 9.40
C GLN A 31 -0.02 4.74 8.28
N PRO A 32 -0.44 5.44 7.20
CA PRO A 32 0.49 5.86 6.16
C PRO A 32 1.60 6.72 6.76
N SER A 33 2.82 6.58 6.25
CA SER A 33 3.99 7.32 6.70
C SER A 33 4.88 7.70 5.52
N ARG A 34 5.96 8.43 5.77
CA ARG A 34 6.93 8.81 4.74
C ARG A 34 7.51 7.61 3.97
N LEU A 35 7.47 6.42 4.57
CA LEU A 35 7.97 5.16 4.02
C LEU A 35 6.95 4.38 3.18
N SER A 36 5.68 4.78 3.21
CA SER A 36 4.64 4.19 2.35
C SER A 36 4.99 4.46 0.88
N GLY A 37 4.75 3.49 -0.01
CA GLY A 37 5.16 3.52 -1.41
C GLY A 37 4.75 4.80 -2.14
N ALA A 38 3.49 5.25 -2.01
CA ALA A 38 3.06 6.52 -2.59
C ALA A 38 3.85 7.72 -2.05
N ARG A 39 4.10 7.75 -0.73
CA ARG A 39 4.82 8.85 -0.06
C ARG A 39 6.29 8.90 -0.44
N ALA A 40 6.98 7.77 -0.30
CA ALA A 40 8.39 7.64 -0.63
C ALA A 40 8.65 7.97 -2.10
N PHE A 41 7.82 7.45 -3.02
CA PHE A 41 8.02 7.63 -4.45
C PHE A 41 7.70 9.05 -4.93
N LEU A 42 6.62 9.68 -4.47
CA LEU A 42 6.33 11.08 -4.84
C LEU A 42 7.38 12.05 -4.28
N ASN A 43 7.90 11.80 -3.07
CA ASN A 43 9.01 12.58 -2.53
C ASN A 43 10.28 12.44 -3.39
N LYS A 44 10.55 11.23 -3.90
CA LYS A 44 11.63 11.00 -4.87
C LYS A 44 11.40 11.80 -6.15
N MET A 45 10.22 11.68 -6.76
CA MET A 45 9.87 12.39 -7.99
C MET A 45 10.04 13.90 -7.86
N GLY A 46 9.67 14.49 -6.72
CA GLY A 46 9.87 15.92 -6.48
C GLY A 46 11.32 16.33 -6.26
N ARG A 47 12.11 15.56 -5.49
CA ARG A 47 13.55 15.81 -5.35
C ARG A 47 14.27 15.77 -6.71
N GLU A 48 13.85 14.83 -7.54
CA GLU A 48 14.38 14.61 -8.89
C GLU A 48 13.74 15.51 -9.95
N ARG A 49 12.75 16.34 -9.57
CA ARG A 49 12.04 17.30 -10.44
C ARG A 49 11.49 16.68 -11.72
N TRP A 50 10.78 15.55 -11.58
CA TRP A 50 10.22 14.83 -12.74
C TRP A 50 9.27 15.74 -13.53
N ASP A 51 9.38 15.69 -14.86
CA ASP A 51 8.53 16.46 -15.78
C ASP A 51 7.49 15.54 -16.42
N ILE A 52 6.22 15.75 -16.06
CA ILE A 52 5.09 14.99 -16.60
C ILE A 52 4.18 15.96 -17.35
N ARG A 53 3.88 15.66 -18.62
CA ARG A 53 3.02 16.52 -19.45
C ARG A 53 2.26 15.72 -20.51
N PRO A 54 1.01 16.10 -20.82
CA PRO A 54 0.32 15.54 -21.96
C PRO A 54 1.01 15.99 -23.25
N THR A 55 1.30 15.05 -24.14
CA THR A 55 1.82 15.30 -25.49
C THR A 55 0.76 15.07 -26.57
N ARG A 56 -0.28 14.30 -26.26
CA ARG A 56 -1.48 14.11 -27.09
C ARG A 56 -2.70 14.06 -26.18
N PHE A 57 -3.74 14.81 -26.52
CA PHE A 57 -5.03 14.75 -25.83
C PHE A 57 -6.17 14.80 -26.87
N ASP A 58 -6.43 13.66 -27.50
CA ASP A 58 -7.36 13.50 -28.61
C ASP A 58 -8.58 12.73 -28.10
N VAL A 59 -9.49 13.45 -27.43
CA VAL A 59 -10.70 12.90 -26.82
C VAL A 59 -11.92 13.68 -27.30
N ASP A 60 -12.93 12.97 -27.81
CA ASP A 60 -14.18 13.55 -28.32
C ASP A 60 -15.15 13.96 -27.20
N ALA A 61 -16.27 14.59 -27.59
CA ALA A 61 -17.30 15.07 -26.66
C ALA A 61 -18.00 13.93 -25.89
N GLU A 62 -18.01 12.70 -26.44
CA GLU A 62 -18.51 11.51 -25.75
C GLU A 62 -17.47 10.89 -24.80
N GLY A 63 -16.25 11.43 -24.78
CA GLY A 63 -15.15 10.98 -23.94
C GLY A 63 -14.42 9.75 -24.49
N ARG A 64 -14.50 9.47 -25.79
CA ARG A 64 -13.70 8.44 -26.46
C ARG A 64 -12.45 9.05 -27.04
N GLY A 65 -11.33 8.32 -26.98
CA GLY A 65 -10.13 8.71 -27.69
C GLY A 65 -8.84 8.29 -27.01
N THR A 66 -7.75 8.97 -27.35
CA THR A 66 -6.40 8.62 -26.96
C THR A 66 -5.70 9.80 -26.30
N VAL A 67 -5.06 9.52 -25.16
CA VAL A 67 -4.22 10.47 -24.43
C VAL A 67 -2.84 9.88 -24.27
N VAL A 68 -1.80 10.70 -24.43
CA VAL A 68 -0.40 10.31 -24.22
C VAL A 68 0.26 11.33 -23.30
N TYR A 69 0.92 10.83 -22.26
CA TYR A 69 1.81 11.62 -21.40
C TYR A 69 3.27 11.26 -21.68
N SER A 70 4.12 12.27 -21.77
CA SER A 70 5.59 12.13 -21.66
C SER A 70 5.97 12.34 -20.20
N ILE A 71 6.84 11.46 -19.70
CA ILE A 71 7.28 11.42 -18.30
C ILE A 71 8.81 11.38 -18.32
N LYS A 72 9.44 12.48 -17.91
CA LYS A 72 10.90 12.59 -17.88
C LYS A 72 11.40 12.49 -16.45
N ALA A 73 12.15 11.43 -16.19
CA ALA A 73 12.96 11.25 -14.99
C ALA A 73 14.42 11.63 -15.29
N PRO A 74 15.30 11.79 -14.28
CA PRO A 74 16.72 11.95 -14.51
C PRO A 74 17.29 10.78 -15.33
N GLY A 75 17.78 11.07 -16.54
CA GLY A 75 18.44 10.08 -17.40
C GLY A 75 17.52 9.05 -18.06
N GLN A 76 16.21 9.10 -17.86
CA GLN A 76 15.25 8.17 -18.48
C GLN A 76 13.93 8.86 -18.85
N GLU A 77 13.30 8.40 -19.92
CA GLU A 77 11.97 8.84 -20.34
C GLU A 77 11.01 7.64 -20.38
N PHE A 78 9.78 7.90 -19.99
CA PHE A 78 8.65 6.98 -20.04
C PHE A 78 7.49 7.64 -20.77
N SER A 79 6.53 6.81 -21.16
CA SER A 79 5.27 7.27 -21.72
C SER A 79 4.10 6.55 -21.07
N PHE A 80 2.98 7.27 -20.95
CA PHE A 80 1.71 6.67 -20.56
C PHE A 80 0.69 6.89 -21.66
N ILE A 81 0.20 5.79 -22.22
CA ILE A 81 -0.81 5.79 -23.28
C ILE A 81 -2.13 5.38 -22.64
N GLY A 82 -3.10 6.29 -22.63
CA GLY A 82 -4.46 6.07 -22.15
C GLY A 82 -5.45 5.99 -23.31
N ILE A 83 -6.27 4.96 -23.34
CA ILE A 83 -7.44 4.81 -24.21
C ILE A 83 -8.68 5.10 -23.36
N SER A 84 -9.32 6.24 -23.64
CA SER A 84 -10.56 6.64 -22.99
C SER A 84 -11.76 6.08 -23.76
N PHE A 85 -12.74 5.56 -23.04
CA PHE A 85 -13.97 5.03 -23.60
C PHE A 85 -15.16 5.90 -23.19
N LYS A 86 -16.22 5.83 -24.00
CA LYS A 86 -17.52 6.36 -23.60
C LYS A 86 -17.99 5.58 -22.37
N PRO A 87 -18.42 6.25 -21.28
CA PRO A 87 -18.90 5.53 -20.12
C PRO A 87 -20.12 4.67 -20.44
N GLU A 88 -20.06 3.38 -20.11
CA GLU A 88 -21.17 2.45 -20.23
C GLU A 88 -21.59 1.93 -18.86
N PRO A 89 -22.82 2.23 -18.39
CA PRO A 89 -23.27 1.76 -17.07
C PRO A 89 -23.35 0.22 -16.97
N LYS A 90 -23.65 -0.46 -18.08
CA LYS A 90 -23.86 -1.91 -18.11
C LYS A 90 -22.53 -2.66 -18.05
N GLY A 91 -22.40 -3.59 -17.12
CA GLY A 91 -21.19 -4.42 -16.97
C GLY A 91 -20.03 -3.73 -16.24
N ARG A 92 -20.23 -2.49 -15.81
CA ARG A 92 -19.25 -1.75 -15.02
C ARG A 92 -19.24 -2.20 -13.57
N THR A 93 -18.06 -2.45 -13.01
CA THR A 93 -17.88 -2.75 -11.58
C THR A 93 -16.71 -1.96 -11.01
N GLY A 94 -16.69 -1.77 -9.69
CA GLY A 94 -15.53 -1.21 -9.00
C GLY A 94 -14.42 -2.24 -8.73
N ARG A 95 -14.40 -3.35 -9.46
CA ARG A 95 -13.49 -4.49 -9.29
C ARG A 95 -12.86 -4.86 -10.64
N ILE A 96 -11.78 -5.64 -10.56
CA ILE A 96 -11.00 -6.09 -11.73
C ILE A 96 -11.79 -6.98 -12.69
N ILE A 97 -12.90 -7.55 -12.20
CA ILE A 97 -13.83 -8.45 -12.93
C ILE A 97 -14.89 -7.71 -13.77
N GLY A 98 -14.80 -6.38 -13.86
CA GLY A 98 -15.66 -5.61 -14.75
C GLY A 98 -15.62 -6.15 -16.19
N ARG A 99 -16.66 -5.85 -16.96
CA ARG A 99 -16.69 -6.11 -18.42
C ARG A 99 -16.67 -4.81 -19.24
N SER A 100 -16.74 -3.67 -18.56
CA SER A 100 -16.68 -2.34 -19.12
C SER A 100 -15.86 -1.44 -18.20
N TRP A 101 -14.98 -0.65 -18.81
CA TRP A 101 -14.09 0.30 -18.15
C TRP A 101 -14.11 1.62 -18.92
N ASP A 102 -14.08 2.74 -18.19
CA ASP A 102 -14.07 4.07 -18.81
C ASP A 102 -12.68 4.44 -19.36
N MET A 103 -11.61 3.76 -18.91
CA MET A 103 -10.26 3.92 -19.44
C MET A 103 -9.42 2.64 -19.25
N MET A 104 -8.60 2.35 -20.26
CA MET A 104 -7.47 1.42 -20.20
C MET A 104 -6.18 2.17 -20.50
N GLY A 105 -5.04 1.71 -20.01
CA GLY A 105 -3.77 2.32 -20.36
C GLY A 105 -2.56 1.42 -20.17
N THR A 106 -1.43 1.90 -20.68
CA THR A 106 -0.12 1.26 -20.51
C THR A 106 0.94 2.29 -20.14
N LEU A 107 1.76 1.97 -19.14
CA LEU A 107 2.99 2.68 -18.80
C LEU A 107 4.15 1.95 -19.49
N ASN A 108 4.90 2.66 -20.32
CA ASN A 108 5.98 2.09 -21.13
C ASN A 108 7.31 2.80 -20.87
N GLU A 109 8.42 2.07 -21.02
CA GLU A 109 9.75 2.64 -21.17
C GLU A 109 9.90 3.33 -22.53
N GLY A 110 10.50 4.52 -22.52
CA GLY A 110 10.71 5.34 -23.70
C GLY A 110 9.51 6.20 -24.11
N PRO A 111 9.73 7.12 -25.06
CA PRO A 111 8.66 7.91 -25.66
C PRO A 111 7.69 7.01 -26.45
N ALA A 112 6.41 7.35 -26.45
CA ALA A 112 5.41 6.61 -27.20
C ALA A 112 5.59 6.82 -28.72
N THR A 113 5.58 5.73 -29.48
CA THR A 113 5.46 5.76 -30.95
C THR A 113 4.01 5.56 -31.38
N GLU A 114 3.65 5.89 -32.62
CA GLU A 114 2.30 5.57 -33.13
C GLU A 114 2.05 4.05 -33.14
N THR A 115 3.07 3.23 -33.38
CA THR A 115 2.97 1.75 -33.27
C THR A 115 2.58 1.32 -31.85
N ASP A 116 3.15 1.95 -30.81
CA ASP A 116 2.79 1.65 -29.41
C ASP A 116 1.33 2.06 -29.13
N ILE A 117 0.88 3.19 -29.69
CA ILE A 117 -0.48 3.70 -29.53
C ILE A 117 -1.50 2.77 -30.21
N GLU A 118 -1.21 2.33 -31.44
CA GLU A 118 -2.03 1.36 -32.17
C GLU A 118 -2.08 0.02 -31.45
N SER A 119 -0.92 -0.47 -30.99
CA SER A 119 -0.84 -1.71 -30.19
C SER A 119 -1.66 -1.60 -28.91
N ALA A 120 -1.56 -0.49 -28.19
CA ALA A 120 -2.35 -0.26 -26.98
C ALA A 120 -3.86 -0.29 -27.28
N ARG A 121 -4.30 0.31 -28.39
CA ARG A 121 -5.71 0.33 -28.81
C ARG A 121 -6.24 -1.07 -29.12
N ASP A 122 -5.43 -1.92 -29.73
CA ASP A 122 -5.83 -3.25 -30.17
C ASP A 122 -5.69 -4.32 -29.09
N GLU A 123 -4.63 -4.26 -28.28
CA GLU A 123 -4.26 -5.32 -27.35
C GLU A 123 -4.84 -5.14 -25.94
N LEU A 124 -4.93 -3.90 -25.41
CA LEU A 124 -5.48 -3.66 -24.07
C LEU A 124 -6.91 -4.21 -23.91
N PRO A 125 -7.85 -4.00 -24.86
CA PRO A 125 -9.21 -4.51 -24.72
C PRO A 125 -9.32 -6.04 -24.72
N ARG A 126 -8.29 -6.76 -25.22
CA ARG A 126 -8.28 -8.22 -25.29
C ARG A 126 -7.90 -8.89 -23.97
N LEU A 127 -7.35 -8.15 -23.00
CA LEU A 127 -6.95 -8.62 -21.67
C LEU A 127 -6.09 -9.90 -21.75
N TYR A 128 -6.59 -11.03 -21.22
CA TYR A 128 -5.89 -12.32 -21.21
C TYR A 128 -5.51 -12.84 -22.60
N ARG A 129 -6.20 -12.39 -23.65
CA ARG A 129 -5.87 -12.71 -25.05
C ARG A 129 -4.97 -11.67 -25.70
N GLY A 130 -4.78 -10.52 -25.07
CA GLY A 130 -3.91 -9.45 -25.53
C GLY A 130 -2.46 -9.66 -25.10
N ARG A 131 -1.54 -8.98 -25.76
CA ARG A 131 -0.10 -9.01 -25.41
C ARG A 131 0.48 -7.62 -25.30
N ALA A 132 1.23 -7.40 -24.23
CA ALA A 132 1.95 -6.15 -23.99
C ALA A 132 3.14 -6.01 -24.94
N THR A 133 3.50 -4.77 -25.27
CA THR A 133 4.73 -4.46 -26.00
C THR A 133 5.95 -4.74 -25.11
N PRO A 134 7.15 -5.03 -25.67
CA PRO A 134 8.33 -5.38 -24.87
C PRO A 134 8.76 -4.31 -23.85
N ASN A 135 8.44 -3.05 -24.11
CA ASN A 135 8.72 -1.91 -23.22
C ASN A 135 7.59 -1.60 -22.22
N ALA A 136 6.47 -2.33 -22.24
CA ALA A 136 5.36 -2.10 -21.31
C ALA A 136 5.71 -2.61 -19.91
N LEU A 137 5.62 -1.70 -18.93
CA LEU A 137 5.82 -1.99 -17.52
C LEU A 137 4.53 -2.40 -16.82
N ILE A 138 3.45 -1.64 -17.06
CA ILE A 138 2.15 -1.80 -16.41
C ILE A 138 1.04 -1.62 -17.43
N TRP A 139 0.08 -2.53 -17.43
CA TRP A 139 -1.25 -2.33 -18.00
C TRP A 139 -2.23 -1.95 -16.90
N CYS A 140 -3.18 -1.08 -17.21
CA CYS A 140 -4.05 -0.54 -16.19
C CYS A 140 -5.47 -0.28 -16.66
N ARG A 141 -6.40 -0.25 -15.70
CA ARG A 141 -7.84 -0.10 -15.93
C ARG A 141 -8.47 0.76 -14.87
N SER A 142 -9.33 1.70 -15.28
CA SER A 142 -9.96 2.62 -14.35
C SER A 142 -11.37 3.05 -14.78
N ASN A 143 -12.10 3.62 -13.83
CA ASN A 143 -13.49 4.03 -13.99
C ASN A 143 -13.73 5.42 -13.38
N ARG A 144 -14.39 6.32 -14.12
CA ARG A 144 -14.75 7.68 -13.68
C ARG A 144 -15.71 7.60 -12.49
N SER A 145 -15.54 8.38 -11.45
CA SER A 145 -16.41 8.35 -10.28
C SER A 145 -17.86 8.65 -10.67
N MET A 146 -18.78 7.70 -10.40
CA MET A 146 -20.23 7.91 -10.60
C MET A 146 -20.80 9.01 -9.71
N ARG A 147 -20.09 9.34 -8.61
CA ARG A 147 -20.53 10.30 -7.62
C ARG A 147 -19.98 11.70 -7.85
N ALA A 148 -18.79 11.82 -8.42
CA ALA A 148 -18.08 13.10 -8.50
C ALA A 148 -17.81 13.59 -9.93
N PHE A 149 -17.50 12.70 -10.88
CA PHE A 149 -16.97 13.12 -12.19
C PHE A 149 -17.96 14.02 -12.97
N GLY A 150 -19.22 13.60 -13.06
CA GLY A 150 -20.27 14.38 -13.75
C GLY A 150 -20.53 15.72 -13.07
N LEU A 151 -20.70 15.72 -11.74
CA LEU A 151 -20.90 16.95 -10.96
C LEU A 151 -19.75 17.94 -11.12
N THR A 152 -18.52 17.44 -11.16
CA THR A 152 -17.34 18.28 -11.41
C THR A 152 -17.34 18.84 -12.82
N ARG A 153 -17.58 18.01 -13.85
CA ARG A 153 -17.67 18.48 -15.24
C ARG A 153 -18.71 19.59 -15.38
N ASP A 154 -19.90 19.39 -14.84
CA ASP A 154 -21.02 20.33 -14.98
C ASP A 154 -20.71 21.64 -14.26
N ALA A 155 -20.17 21.58 -13.03
CA ALA A 155 -19.75 22.78 -12.31
C ALA A 155 -18.69 23.59 -13.07
N LEU A 156 -17.67 22.92 -13.62
CA LEU A 156 -16.62 23.58 -14.40
C LEU A 156 -17.16 24.18 -15.69
N ALA A 157 -18.04 23.47 -16.40
CA ALA A 157 -18.68 23.95 -17.63
C ALA A 157 -19.52 25.22 -17.37
N GLU A 158 -20.16 25.31 -16.21
CA GLU A 158 -20.92 26.50 -15.77
C GLU A 158 -20.04 27.66 -15.26
N GLY A 159 -18.71 27.54 -15.33
CA GLY A 159 -17.79 28.57 -14.86
C GLY A 159 -17.60 28.62 -13.34
N ARG A 160 -17.93 27.53 -12.63
CA ARG A 160 -17.85 27.42 -11.17
C ARG A 160 -16.93 26.27 -10.74
N GLN A 161 -16.56 26.24 -9.47
CA GLN A 161 -15.85 25.10 -8.88
C GLN A 161 -16.84 24.05 -8.32
N PRO A 162 -16.48 22.75 -8.30
CA PRO A 162 -17.31 21.73 -7.65
C PRO A 162 -17.41 21.97 -6.14
N ARG A 163 -18.54 21.61 -5.54
CA ARG A 163 -18.71 21.72 -4.08
C ARG A 163 -17.83 20.67 -3.39
N ILE A 164 -17.05 21.09 -2.39
CA ILE A 164 -16.18 20.18 -1.62
C ILE A 164 -17.00 19.11 -0.90
N GLY A 165 -18.20 19.47 -0.47
CA GLY A 165 -19.19 18.56 0.09
C GLY A 165 -19.37 17.29 -0.77
N ASP A 166 -19.64 17.47 -2.06
CA ASP A 166 -19.89 16.37 -3.00
C ASP A 166 -18.62 15.54 -3.30
N LEU A 167 -17.46 16.20 -3.27
CA LEU A 167 -16.19 15.54 -3.53
C LEU A 167 -15.71 14.72 -2.33
N ASN A 168 -15.93 15.15 -1.09
CA ASN A 168 -15.39 14.46 0.10
C ASN A 168 -15.94 13.04 0.27
N ASP A 169 -17.13 12.75 -0.27
CA ASP A 169 -17.69 11.40 -0.25
C ASP A 169 -16.83 10.34 -0.97
N VAL A 170 -15.90 10.79 -1.83
CA VAL A 170 -14.95 9.95 -2.59
C VAL A 170 -13.50 10.40 -2.51
N CYS A 171 -13.24 11.71 -2.56
CA CYS A 171 -11.94 12.35 -2.77
C CYS A 171 -11.21 11.93 -4.07
N TYR A 172 -11.92 11.45 -5.08
CA TYR A 172 -11.36 11.12 -6.40
C TYR A 172 -12.38 11.33 -7.53
N LEU A 173 -11.87 11.66 -8.72
CA LEU A 173 -12.64 11.69 -9.96
C LEU A 173 -12.58 10.38 -10.74
N MET A 174 -11.61 9.51 -10.43
CA MET A 174 -11.44 8.22 -11.06
C MET A 174 -10.96 7.18 -10.05
N ARG A 175 -11.36 5.92 -10.26
CA ARG A 175 -10.99 4.80 -9.42
C ARG A 175 -10.22 3.77 -10.25
N ASN A 176 -9.02 3.44 -9.78
CA ASN A 176 -8.27 2.29 -10.24
C ASN A 176 -9.04 0.99 -9.99
N THR A 177 -9.05 0.11 -10.98
CA THR A 177 -9.69 -1.22 -10.91
C THR A 177 -8.73 -2.37 -11.23
N GLY A 178 -7.53 -2.08 -11.72
CA GLY A 178 -6.52 -3.08 -12.03
C GLY A 178 -5.20 -2.45 -12.45
N LEU A 179 -4.11 -2.97 -11.89
CA LEU A 179 -2.73 -2.66 -12.26
C LEU A 179 -2.04 -4.00 -12.48
N ASP A 180 -1.78 -4.32 -13.74
CA ASP A 180 -1.23 -5.60 -14.18
C ASP A 180 0.21 -5.36 -14.64
N GLY A 181 1.15 -6.06 -14.01
CA GLY A 181 2.58 -5.89 -14.28
C GLY A 181 3.36 -7.17 -14.00
N ASN A 182 4.68 -7.06 -13.98
CA ASN A 182 5.58 -8.14 -13.59
C ASN A 182 5.40 -9.45 -14.39
N GLY A 183 5.36 -9.38 -15.72
CA GLY A 183 5.15 -10.55 -16.58
C GLY A 183 3.68 -10.83 -16.91
N THR A 184 2.72 -10.19 -16.23
CA THR A 184 1.29 -10.30 -16.57
C THR A 184 1.06 -9.75 -17.98
N PHE A 185 0.35 -10.51 -18.82
CA PHE A 185 0.13 -10.18 -20.25
C PHE A 185 1.40 -10.00 -21.09
N GLY A 186 2.56 -10.42 -20.59
CA GLY A 186 3.86 -10.23 -21.25
C GLY A 186 4.54 -8.89 -20.94
N THR A 187 4.07 -8.13 -19.93
CA THR A 187 4.80 -6.94 -19.49
C THR A 187 6.18 -7.30 -18.95
N ARG A 188 7.10 -6.34 -18.96
CA ARG A 188 8.45 -6.54 -18.45
C ARG A 188 8.43 -6.95 -16.95
N PRO A 189 9.16 -7.99 -16.54
CA PRO A 189 9.26 -8.36 -15.13
C PRO A 189 10.07 -7.32 -14.35
N PHE A 190 9.62 -6.94 -13.16
CA PHE A 190 10.30 -5.91 -12.35
C PHE A 190 11.73 -6.28 -11.94
N PRO A 191 12.06 -7.55 -11.62
CA PRO A 191 13.45 -7.94 -11.36
C PRO A 191 14.42 -7.62 -12.51
N ALA A 192 13.93 -7.45 -13.75
CA ALA A 192 14.75 -7.11 -14.91
C ALA A 192 15.01 -5.61 -15.09
N LEU A 193 14.44 -4.73 -14.25
CA LEU A 193 14.68 -3.28 -14.33
C LEU A 193 16.07 -2.93 -13.77
N GLY A 194 16.49 -3.60 -12.71
CA GLY A 194 17.76 -3.33 -12.03
C GLY A 194 17.70 -2.10 -11.11
N PRO A 195 18.72 -1.91 -10.26
CA PRO A 195 18.73 -0.89 -9.21
C PRO A 195 18.87 0.56 -9.74
N ASP A 196 19.48 0.74 -10.90
CA ASP A 196 19.70 2.07 -11.51
C ASP A 196 18.49 2.59 -12.29
N HIS A 197 17.45 1.76 -12.44
CA HIS A 197 16.24 2.15 -13.14
C HIS A 197 15.40 3.11 -12.28
N ALA A 198 14.89 4.18 -12.89
CA ALA A 198 14.10 5.23 -12.21
C ALA A 198 12.78 4.72 -11.61
N LEU A 199 12.35 3.51 -12.00
CA LEU A 199 11.21 2.76 -11.43
C LEU A 199 11.61 1.37 -10.91
N GLY A 200 12.90 1.18 -10.59
CA GLY A 200 13.46 -0.13 -10.21
C GLY A 200 13.07 -0.59 -8.80
N ARG A 201 12.55 0.29 -7.94
CA ARG A 201 12.20 -0.08 -6.56
C ARG A 201 10.78 -0.66 -6.46
N PRO A 202 10.48 -1.44 -5.40
CA PRO A 202 9.16 -2.03 -5.22
C PRO A 202 8.02 -1.01 -5.34
N LEU A 203 7.02 -1.36 -6.14
CA LEU A 203 5.79 -0.59 -6.40
C LEU A 203 5.94 0.73 -7.17
N GLU A 204 7.13 1.23 -7.51
CA GLU A 204 7.28 2.55 -8.14
C GLU A 204 6.50 2.66 -9.47
N ALA A 205 6.56 1.64 -10.34
CA ALA A 205 5.81 1.62 -11.59
C ALA A 205 4.28 1.60 -11.38
N GLN A 206 3.81 0.84 -10.39
CA GLN A 206 2.40 0.78 -10.01
C GLN A 206 1.89 2.12 -9.46
N ILE A 207 2.66 2.74 -8.55
CA ILE A 207 2.32 4.02 -7.96
C ILE A 207 2.35 5.13 -9.02
N LEU A 208 3.34 5.16 -9.91
CA LEU A 208 3.38 6.10 -11.03
C LEU A 208 2.11 5.98 -11.89
N THR A 209 1.72 4.75 -12.21
CA THR A 209 0.52 4.50 -13.02
C THR A 209 -0.75 4.98 -12.31
N ALA A 210 -0.87 4.76 -11.00
CA ALA A 210 -1.99 5.25 -10.21
C ALA A 210 -2.00 6.79 -10.12
N TYR A 211 -0.84 7.41 -9.95
CA TYR A 211 -0.68 8.87 -10.00
C TYR A 211 -1.11 9.44 -11.36
N LEU A 212 -0.73 8.80 -12.47
CA LEU A 212 -1.12 9.22 -13.82
C LEU A 212 -2.63 9.07 -14.04
N MET A 213 -3.30 8.09 -13.44
CA MET A 213 -4.77 8.01 -13.45
C MET A 213 -5.42 9.18 -12.73
N ARG A 214 -4.83 9.67 -11.63
CA ARG A 214 -5.28 10.89 -10.95
C ARG A 214 -5.20 12.08 -11.90
N GLU A 215 -4.03 12.32 -12.50
CA GLU A 215 -3.83 13.43 -13.43
C GLU A 215 -4.74 13.35 -14.64
N PHE A 216 -4.81 12.17 -15.27
CA PHE A 216 -5.73 11.91 -16.37
C PHE A 216 -7.18 12.23 -16.01
N SER A 217 -7.63 11.90 -14.79
CA SER A 217 -8.99 12.19 -14.37
C SER A 217 -9.29 13.69 -14.26
N CYS A 218 -8.32 14.48 -13.81
CA CYS A 218 -8.42 15.94 -13.75
C CYS A 218 -8.37 16.56 -15.15
N ASP A 219 -7.44 16.13 -15.99
CA ASP A 219 -7.32 16.64 -17.36
C ASP A 219 -8.56 16.30 -18.20
N LEU A 220 -9.09 15.08 -18.05
CA LEU A 220 -10.28 14.64 -18.74
C LEU A 220 -11.53 15.41 -18.33
N VAL A 221 -11.72 15.70 -17.03
CA VAL A 221 -12.91 16.43 -16.59
C VAL A 221 -12.90 17.87 -17.08
N GLU A 222 -11.74 18.53 -17.08
CA GLU A 222 -11.56 19.88 -17.61
C GLU A 222 -11.76 19.92 -19.13
N HIS A 223 -11.19 18.94 -19.84
CA HIS A 223 -11.33 18.82 -21.30
C HIS A 223 -12.79 18.66 -21.71
N LEU A 224 -13.52 17.75 -21.05
CA LEU A 224 -14.94 17.53 -21.34
C LEU A 224 -15.80 18.73 -20.95
N ALA A 225 -15.47 19.45 -19.88
CA ALA A 225 -16.15 20.70 -19.53
C ALA A 225 -15.95 21.78 -20.61
N ARG A 226 -14.72 21.94 -21.13
CA ARG A 226 -14.42 22.86 -22.24
C ARG A 226 -15.13 22.49 -23.53
N LEU A 227 -15.23 21.20 -23.87
CA LEU A 227 -16.00 20.75 -25.04
C LEU A 227 -17.51 20.99 -24.87
N GLN A 228 -18.03 20.88 -23.63
CA GLN A 228 -19.44 21.10 -23.33
C GLN A 228 -19.83 22.58 -23.39
N ALA A 229 -18.99 23.47 -22.86
CA ALA A 229 -19.29 24.90 -22.77
C ALA A 229 -18.01 25.76 -22.94
N PRO A 230 -17.52 25.94 -24.17
CA PRO A 230 -16.22 26.57 -24.41
C PRO A 230 -16.13 28.02 -23.93
N ASP A 231 -17.25 28.74 -23.89
CA ASP A 231 -17.31 30.14 -23.51
C ASP A 231 -17.31 30.37 -21.99
N THR A 232 -17.70 29.38 -21.20
CA THR A 232 -17.87 29.51 -19.74
C THR A 232 -16.99 28.57 -18.93
N ALA A 233 -16.46 27.51 -19.54
CA ALA A 233 -15.71 26.50 -18.83
C ALA A 233 -14.46 27.05 -18.13
N VAL A 234 -14.28 26.71 -16.85
CA VAL A 234 -13.09 27.05 -16.04
C VAL A 234 -12.28 25.80 -15.71
N PRO A 235 -10.95 25.91 -15.50
CA PRO A 235 -10.14 24.80 -15.01
C PRO A 235 -10.45 24.48 -13.53
N LEU A 236 -10.03 23.31 -13.06
CA LEU A 236 -10.07 23.02 -11.63
C LEU A 236 -9.16 23.99 -10.88
N SER A 237 -9.61 24.47 -9.73
CA SER A 237 -8.74 25.23 -8.85
C SER A 237 -7.53 24.37 -8.44
N PRO A 238 -6.31 24.94 -8.38
CA PRO A 238 -5.12 24.19 -7.99
C PRO A 238 -5.26 23.48 -6.64
N ARG A 239 -5.98 24.10 -5.69
CA ARG A 239 -6.24 23.53 -4.36
C ARG A 239 -7.10 22.26 -4.44
N ILE A 240 -8.18 22.27 -5.24
CA ILE A 240 -9.02 21.07 -5.43
C ILE A 240 -8.25 20.00 -6.19
N ARG A 241 -7.52 20.36 -7.26
CA ARG A 241 -6.72 19.41 -8.04
C ARG A 241 -5.70 18.68 -7.17
N ARG A 242 -4.98 19.41 -6.29
CA ARG A 242 -4.03 18.83 -5.33
C ARG A 242 -4.73 17.95 -4.29
N TRP A 243 -5.90 18.37 -3.81
CA TRP A 243 -6.68 17.64 -2.81
C TRP A 243 -7.33 16.37 -3.35
N LEU A 244 -7.47 16.18 -4.65
CA LEU A 244 -7.98 14.92 -5.20
C LEU A 244 -6.89 13.85 -5.18
N GLY A 245 -7.30 12.60 -5.04
CA GLY A 245 -6.45 11.43 -5.29
C GLY A 245 -7.07 10.51 -6.35
N VAL A 246 -6.59 9.27 -6.39
CA VAL A 246 -7.20 8.20 -7.19
C VAL A 246 -7.84 7.18 -6.26
N GLY A 247 -9.08 6.82 -6.54
CA GLY A 247 -9.77 5.79 -5.77
C GLY A 247 -9.08 4.45 -5.93
N ASN A 248 -8.94 3.70 -4.86
CA ASN A 248 -8.45 2.33 -4.89
C ASN A 248 -9.38 1.40 -4.09
N GLY A 249 -9.45 0.14 -4.48
CA GLY A 249 -10.00 -0.87 -3.59
C GLY A 249 -9.35 -2.21 -3.80
N SER A 250 -9.01 -2.84 -2.69
CA SER A 250 -8.31 -4.12 -2.67
C SER A 250 -9.03 -5.08 -1.73
N ALA A 251 -8.71 -6.35 -1.87
CA ALA A 251 -9.34 -7.43 -1.13
C ALA A 251 -8.29 -8.49 -0.77
N LEU A 252 -8.76 -9.72 -0.57
CA LEU A 252 -8.03 -10.88 -0.05
C LEU A 252 -6.74 -11.24 -0.79
N GLY A 253 -6.55 -10.82 -2.04
CA GLY A 253 -5.30 -11.10 -2.78
C GLY A 253 -4.05 -10.51 -2.16
N LEU A 254 -4.17 -9.44 -1.37
CA LEU A 254 -3.04 -8.86 -0.65
C LEU A 254 -2.49 -9.77 0.46
N ILE A 255 -3.29 -10.72 0.96
CA ILE A 255 -2.80 -11.69 1.96
C ILE A 255 -1.82 -12.67 1.32
N PHE A 256 -2.09 -13.12 0.09
CA PHE A 256 -1.13 -13.94 -0.66
C PHE A 256 0.16 -13.19 -0.94
N TYR A 257 0.08 -11.88 -1.22
CA TYR A 257 1.26 -11.04 -1.38
C TYR A 257 2.12 -11.04 -0.10
N ILE A 258 1.52 -10.76 1.06
CA ILE A 258 2.23 -10.75 2.35
C ILE A 258 2.89 -12.11 2.62
N GLN A 259 2.18 -13.20 2.38
CA GLN A 259 2.71 -14.55 2.63
C GLN A 259 3.85 -14.92 1.67
N LYS A 260 3.77 -14.50 0.40
CA LYS A 260 4.74 -14.82 -0.65
C LYS A 260 6.01 -13.96 -0.57
N HIS A 261 5.91 -12.73 -0.06
CA HIS A 261 7.00 -11.75 -0.06
C HIS A 261 7.50 -11.41 1.37
N PRO A 262 7.84 -12.38 2.23
CA PRO A 262 8.11 -12.13 3.65
C PRO A 262 9.31 -11.20 3.89
N ARG A 263 10.36 -11.28 3.07
CA ARG A 263 11.54 -10.40 3.18
C ARG A 263 11.21 -8.94 2.81
N LEU A 264 10.36 -8.73 1.81
CA LEU A 264 9.93 -7.39 1.43
C LEU A 264 9.06 -6.76 2.52
N ILE A 265 8.15 -7.55 3.12
CA ILE A 265 7.34 -7.10 4.26
C ILE A 265 8.23 -6.78 5.47
N ALA A 266 9.21 -7.64 5.78
CA ALA A 266 10.21 -7.37 6.80
C ALA A 266 10.94 -6.05 6.54
N GLY A 267 11.45 -5.84 5.33
CA GLY A 267 12.15 -4.62 4.95
C GLY A 267 11.31 -3.36 5.14
N TRP A 268 10.01 -3.40 4.80
CA TRP A 268 9.10 -2.27 5.02
C TRP A 268 8.86 -1.98 6.50
N ILE A 269 8.53 -3.00 7.28
CA ILE A 269 8.20 -2.85 8.70
C ILE A 269 9.47 -2.46 9.47
N GLU A 270 10.61 -3.08 9.19
CA GLU A 270 11.88 -2.75 9.83
C GLU A 270 12.32 -1.32 9.50
N ALA A 271 12.21 -0.88 8.24
CA ALA A 271 12.47 0.52 7.87
C ALA A 271 11.59 1.48 8.68
N ARG A 272 10.31 1.12 8.90
CA ARG A 272 9.39 1.90 9.72
C ARG A 272 9.81 1.95 11.19
N GLU A 273 10.11 0.81 11.78
CA GLU A 273 10.54 0.74 13.18
C GLU A 273 11.88 1.46 13.42
N ARG A 274 12.82 1.39 12.47
CA ARG A 274 14.07 2.16 12.51
C ARG A 274 13.83 3.66 12.44
N ALA A 275 12.92 4.13 11.57
CA ALA A 275 12.57 5.54 11.47
C ALA A 275 11.88 6.05 12.76
N ILE A 276 11.02 5.22 13.37
CA ILE A 276 10.41 5.52 14.67
C ILE A 276 11.49 5.63 15.74
N ALA A 277 12.35 4.63 15.89
CA ALA A 277 13.43 4.64 16.89
C ALA A 277 14.34 5.88 16.74
N ALA A 278 14.67 6.27 15.50
CA ALA A 278 15.41 7.49 15.20
C ALA A 278 14.66 8.76 15.66
N ALA A 279 13.34 8.85 15.41
CA ALA A 279 12.53 9.97 15.86
C ALA A 279 12.43 10.04 17.39
N LEU A 280 12.26 8.90 18.07
CA LEU A 280 12.16 8.84 19.54
C LEU A 280 13.44 9.27 20.27
N ARG A 281 14.59 9.20 19.59
CA ARG A 281 15.90 9.66 20.09
C ARG A 281 16.07 11.18 20.04
N LEU A 282 15.18 11.91 19.35
CA LEU A 282 15.31 13.36 19.23
C LEU A 282 14.91 14.08 20.52
N PRO A 283 15.62 15.17 20.89
CA PRO A 283 15.20 16.02 22.00
C PRO A 283 14.02 16.90 21.61
N ALA A 284 13.12 17.18 22.56
CA ALA A 284 11.94 18.03 22.39
C ALA A 284 12.30 19.53 22.44
N THR A 285 13.00 20.02 21.42
CA THR A 285 13.27 21.46 21.26
C THR A 285 11.98 22.20 20.90
N PRO A 286 11.84 23.50 21.21
CA PRO A 286 10.63 24.27 20.88
C PRO A 286 10.23 24.19 19.41
N GLN A 287 11.20 24.19 18.49
CA GLN A 287 10.93 24.04 17.05
C GLN A 287 10.35 22.67 16.69
N ARG A 288 10.81 21.60 17.34
CA ARG A 288 10.29 20.24 17.11
C ARG A 288 8.92 20.03 17.73
N VAL A 289 8.71 20.57 18.93
CA VAL A 289 7.39 20.56 19.58
C VAL A 289 6.38 21.33 18.74
N ALA A 290 6.71 22.55 18.29
CA ALA A 290 5.86 23.32 17.38
C ALA A 290 5.60 22.59 16.06
N ARG A 291 6.61 21.94 15.48
CA ARG A 291 6.47 21.13 14.27
C ARG A 291 5.51 19.96 14.48
N LEU A 292 5.72 19.14 15.52
CA LEU A 292 4.88 17.99 15.79
C LEU A 292 3.45 18.40 16.14
N ARG A 293 3.26 19.51 16.87
CA ARG A 293 1.95 20.10 17.15
C ARG A 293 1.21 20.46 15.86
N GLY A 294 1.88 21.16 14.93
CA GLY A 294 1.27 21.49 13.63
C GLY A 294 0.91 20.25 12.79
N LEU A 295 1.70 19.20 12.88
CA LEU A 295 1.40 17.90 12.25
C LEU A 295 0.19 17.21 12.89
N ILE A 296 0.10 17.23 14.23
CA ILE A 296 -1.05 16.69 14.98
C ILE A 296 -2.32 17.48 14.66
N ASP A 297 -2.27 18.81 14.67
CA ASP A 297 -3.41 19.68 14.36
C ASP A 297 -3.96 19.40 12.96
N ARG A 298 -3.07 19.25 11.96
CA ARG A 298 -3.46 18.88 10.60
C ARG A 298 -4.09 17.50 10.54
N ALA A 299 -3.46 16.50 11.16
CA ALA A 299 -3.97 15.14 11.15
C ALA A 299 -5.33 15.05 11.85
N ALA A 300 -5.51 15.74 12.98
CA ALA A 300 -6.78 15.83 13.68
C ALA A 300 -7.86 16.50 12.81
N THR A 301 -7.54 17.62 12.16
CA THR A 301 -8.47 18.31 11.24
C THR A 301 -8.88 17.41 10.07
N PHE A 302 -7.92 16.76 9.41
CA PHE A 302 -8.22 15.79 8.34
C PHE A 302 -9.15 14.66 8.82
N ARG A 303 -8.96 14.18 10.05
CA ARG A 303 -9.79 13.13 10.65
C ARG A 303 -11.18 13.62 11.06
N GLU A 304 -11.30 14.87 11.50
CA GLU A 304 -12.58 15.55 11.76
C GLU A 304 -13.39 15.72 10.47
N GLU A 305 -12.71 16.01 9.36
CA GLU A 305 -13.31 16.17 8.03
C GLU A 305 -13.54 14.84 7.30
N ASP A 306 -13.10 13.71 7.84
CA ASP A 306 -13.30 12.40 7.22
C ASP A 306 -14.75 11.93 7.41
N ARG A 307 -15.43 11.69 6.27
CA ARG A 307 -16.83 11.23 6.22
C ARG A 307 -16.95 9.73 5.96
N MET A 308 -15.83 9.01 5.92
CA MET A 308 -15.85 7.56 5.74
C MET A 308 -16.38 6.85 7.00
N VAL A 309 -17.05 5.72 6.78
CA VAL A 309 -17.53 4.83 7.84
C VAL A 309 -16.51 3.73 8.06
N TYR A 310 -16.14 3.52 9.32
CA TYR A 310 -15.24 2.47 9.77
C TYR A 310 -16.04 1.41 10.54
N GLU A 311 -16.12 0.18 10.02
CA GLU A 311 -16.93 -0.91 10.61
C GLU A 311 -16.12 -1.68 11.67
N THR A 312 -14.86 -1.99 11.36
CA THR A 312 -13.96 -2.83 12.16
C THR A 312 -13.00 -2.00 13.01
N PHE A 313 -12.60 -0.83 12.52
CA PHE A 313 -11.51 -0.01 13.05
C PHE A 313 -12.02 1.20 13.83
N ALA A 314 -11.14 1.85 14.58
CA ALA A 314 -11.50 3.06 15.32
C ALA A 314 -12.10 4.14 14.39
N ALA A 315 -13.22 4.71 14.80
CA ALA A 315 -13.87 5.80 14.06
C ALA A 315 -12.93 7.02 13.95
N SER A 316 -12.94 7.69 12.80
CA SER A 316 -12.07 8.84 12.54
C SER A 316 -12.20 9.95 13.58
N ALA A 317 -13.44 10.25 14.02
CA ALA A 317 -13.69 11.25 15.07
C ALA A 317 -13.04 10.91 16.41
N ARG A 318 -12.94 9.62 16.76
CA ARG A 318 -12.23 9.18 17.97
C ARG A 318 -10.73 9.44 17.84
N VAL A 319 -10.15 9.08 16.70
CA VAL A 319 -8.72 9.31 16.42
C VAL A 319 -8.40 10.80 16.47
N ALA A 320 -9.25 11.65 15.89
CA ALA A 320 -9.09 13.10 15.98
C ALA A 320 -9.11 13.62 17.42
N ALA A 321 -10.12 13.24 18.21
CA ALA A 321 -10.25 13.68 19.59
C ALA A 321 -9.06 13.23 20.46
N GLU A 322 -8.63 11.98 20.31
CA GLU A 322 -7.46 11.45 21.03
C GLU A 322 -6.16 12.14 20.58
N LEU A 323 -5.98 12.46 19.29
CA LEU A 323 -4.84 13.24 18.79
C LEU A 323 -4.80 14.66 19.38
N ARG A 324 -5.94 15.36 19.43
CA ARG A 324 -6.05 16.67 20.10
C ARG A 324 -5.68 16.56 21.58
N GLY A 325 -6.08 15.48 22.23
CA GLY A 325 -5.74 15.17 23.63
C GLY A 325 -4.24 14.97 23.89
N LEU A 326 -3.44 14.69 22.85
CA LEU A 326 -1.98 14.56 22.95
C LEU A 326 -1.25 15.91 22.84
N ILE A 327 -1.93 17.01 22.52
CA ILE A 327 -1.31 18.34 22.43
C ILE A 327 -0.81 18.83 23.80
N PRO A 328 -1.62 18.83 24.89
CA PRO A 328 -1.13 19.25 26.20
C PRO A 328 0.11 18.48 26.71
N PRO A 329 0.17 17.13 26.67
CA PRO A 329 1.38 16.41 27.08
C PRO A 329 2.57 16.65 26.14
N LEU A 330 2.35 16.93 24.85
CA LEU A 330 3.41 17.34 23.92
C LEU A 330 4.01 18.70 24.31
N GLU A 331 3.17 19.70 24.59
CA GLU A 331 3.62 21.05 24.97
C GLU A 331 4.38 21.04 26.30
N ALA A 332 4.07 20.09 27.20
CA ALA A 332 4.78 19.91 28.46
C ALA A 332 6.19 19.27 28.33
N LEU A 333 6.58 18.77 27.15
CA LEU A 333 7.88 18.11 26.93
C LEU A 333 9.07 19.08 26.85
N GLU A 334 8.82 20.36 26.61
CA GLU A 334 9.89 21.33 26.39
C GLU A 334 10.84 21.41 27.60
N GLY A 335 12.14 21.24 27.34
CA GLY A 335 13.18 21.31 28.38
C GLY A 335 13.35 20.03 29.22
N GLN A 336 12.60 18.95 28.94
CA GLN A 336 12.81 17.67 29.60
C GLN A 336 14.07 16.95 29.10
N GLY A 337 14.82 16.33 30.02
CA GLY A 337 15.98 15.48 29.69
C GLY A 337 15.58 14.07 29.27
N GLY A 338 16.55 13.27 28.80
CA GLY A 338 16.30 11.88 28.37
C GLY A 338 15.66 11.80 26.98
N TYR A 339 14.53 11.08 26.87
CA TYR A 339 13.86 10.79 25.59
C TYR A 339 12.40 11.24 25.61
N PRO A 340 12.13 12.56 25.64
CA PRO A 340 10.78 13.09 25.83
C PRO A 340 9.78 12.64 24.75
N LEU A 341 10.22 12.47 23.49
CA LEU A 341 9.35 11.96 22.43
C LEU A 341 8.98 10.48 22.61
N ARG A 342 9.89 9.67 23.17
CA ARG A 342 9.57 8.29 23.60
C ARG A 342 8.52 8.31 24.71
N ASP A 343 8.65 9.19 25.69
CA ASP A 343 7.72 9.24 26.81
C ASP A 343 6.31 9.64 26.37
N LEU A 344 6.19 10.53 25.39
CA LEU A 344 4.92 10.83 24.72
C LEU A 344 4.36 9.63 23.94
N ALA A 345 5.20 8.92 23.19
CA ALA A 345 4.78 7.71 22.47
C ALA A 345 4.27 6.61 23.43
N GLU A 346 4.95 6.42 24.55
CA GLU A 346 4.57 5.53 25.64
C GLU A 346 3.25 5.97 26.31
N HIS A 347 3.07 7.28 26.54
CA HIS A 347 1.82 7.83 27.04
C HIS A 347 0.65 7.55 26.08
N ALA A 348 0.84 7.81 24.78
CA ALA A 348 -0.16 7.54 23.76
C ALA A 348 -0.50 6.04 23.68
N ALA A 349 0.51 5.16 23.70
CA ALA A 349 0.33 3.71 23.64
C ALA A 349 -0.50 3.14 24.81
N ARG A 350 -0.50 3.79 25.98
CA ARG A 350 -1.31 3.41 27.14
C ARG A 350 -2.69 4.06 27.18
N GLY A 351 -2.82 5.28 26.65
CA GLY A 351 -4.00 6.12 26.85
C GLY A 351 -4.94 6.25 25.65
N THR A 352 -4.56 5.73 24.47
CA THR A 352 -5.30 5.94 23.21
C THR A 352 -5.57 4.63 22.48
N CYS A 353 -6.44 4.65 21.48
CA CYS A 353 -6.62 3.48 20.61
C CYS A 353 -5.35 3.20 19.78
N PRO A 354 -5.17 1.95 19.30
CA PRO A 354 -4.01 1.59 18.48
C PRO A 354 -3.81 2.52 17.27
N GLU A 355 -4.89 2.90 16.57
CA GLU A 355 -4.82 3.82 15.43
C GLU A 355 -4.29 5.21 15.79
N THR A 356 -4.65 5.76 16.94
CA THR A 356 -4.15 7.07 17.39
C THR A 356 -2.66 6.98 17.71
N SER A 357 -2.24 5.96 18.46
CA SER A 357 -0.82 5.73 18.78
C SER A 357 0.01 5.56 17.51
N GLU A 358 -0.45 4.74 16.56
CA GLU A 358 0.25 4.56 15.28
C GLU A 358 0.20 5.80 14.37
N THR A 359 -0.84 6.63 14.47
CA THR A 359 -0.88 7.94 13.79
C THR A 359 0.22 8.84 14.33
N LEU A 360 0.35 8.97 15.67
CA LEU A 360 1.41 9.75 16.30
C LEU A 360 2.80 9.28 15.86
N LEU A 361 3.04 7.96 15.85
CA LEU A 361 4.32 7.40 15.38
C LEU A 361 4.61 7.75 13.92
N SER A 362 3.60 7.67 13.04
CA SER A 362 3.75 8.11 11.65
C SER A 362 4.05 9.62 11.52
N LEU A 363 3.51 10.47 12.40
CA LEU A 363 3.84 11.90 12.44
C LEU A 363 5.25 12.16 12.98
N MET A 364 5.71 11.38 13.96
CA MET A 364 7.07 11.48 14.49
C MET A 364 8.14 11.15 13.44
N ILE A 365 7.86 10.24 12.50
CA ILE A 365 8.75 9.94 11.35
C ILE A 365 9.04 11.21 10.52
N GLU A 366 8.11 12.18 10.45
CA GLU A 366 8.33 13.45 9.72
C GLU A 366 9.34 14.38 10.40
N LEU A 367 9.80 14.06 11.61
CA LEU A 367 10.88 14.77 12.29
C LEU A 367 12.28 14.30 11.85
N VAL A 368 12.36 13.20 11.09
CA VAL A 368 13.60 12.59 10.57
C VAL A 368 13.51 12.30 9.06
N PRO A 369 13.12 13.27 8.22
CA PRO A 369 12.77 13.01 6.82
C PRO A 369 13.93 12.44 5.99
N GLU A 370 15.18 12.85 6.22
CA GLU A 370 16.35 12.35 5.51
C GLU A 370 16.63 10.88 5.88
N THR A 371 16.48 10.53 7.16
CA THR A 371 16.66 9.15 7.64
C THR A 371 15.58 8.25 7.06
N ALA A 372 14.33 8.70 7.09
CA ALA A 372 13.21 7.96 6.52
C ALA A 372 13.36 7.78 4.99
N ASP A 373 13.76 8.80 4.25
CA ASP A 373 13.99 8.70 2.81
C ASP A 373 15.13 7.71 2.47
N ALA A 374 16.22 7.73 3.24
CA ALA A 374 17.31 6.78 3.08
C ALA A 374 16.87 5.34 3.39
N LEU A 375 16.08 5.13 4.44
CA LEU A 375 15.51 3.83 4.78
C LEU A 375 14.55 3.34 3.68
N ALA A 376 13.66 4.20 3.17
CA ALA A 376 12.77 3.85 2.04
C ALA A 376 13.56 3.44 0.79
N ALA A 377 14.66 4.13 0.50
CA ALA A 377 15.52 3.80 -0.64
C ALA A 377 16.17 2.42 -0.53
N GLY A 378 16.38 1.91 0.68
CA GLY A 378 16.95 0.59 0.97
C GLY A 378 15.93 -0.55 1.05
N ILE A 379 14.62 -0.28 0.87
CA ILE A 379 13.60 -1.33 0.94
C ILE A 379 13.72 -2.24 -0.28
N ALA A 380 14.12 -3.48 -0.01
CA ALA A 380 14.21 -4.55 -0.99
C ALA A 380 13.86 -5.88 -0.31
N GLY A 381 13.58 -6.90 -1.11
CA GLY A 381 13.35 -8.25 -0.60
C GLY A 381 13.32 -9.25 -1.75
N GLU A 382 14.35 -10.09 -1.83
CA GLU A 382 14.38 -11.18 -2.81
C GLU A 382 13.36 -12.25 -2.46
N ASP A 383 12.58 -12.67 -3.46
CA ASP A 383 11.55 -13.69 -3.29
C ASP A 383 12.13 -15.11 -3.15
N GLU A 384 13.35 -15.33 -3.65
CA GLU A 384 13.94 -16.65 -3.68
C GLU A 384 14.61 -17.00 -2.34
N MET A 385 14.11 -18.07 -1.72
CA MET A 385 14.67 -18.65 -0.51
C MET A 385 15.27 -20.01 -0.86
N GLN A 386 16.57 -20.17 -0.59
CA GLN A 386 17.31 -21.40 -0.87
C GLN A 386 17.42 -22.28 0.37
N VAL A 387 17.53 -23.59 0.13
CA VAL A 387 17.85 -24.56 1.17
C VAL A 387 19.37 -24.66 1.30
N ASP A 388 19.92 -24.54 2.52
CA ASP A 388 21.25 -25.06 2.85
C ASP A 388 21.11 -26.57 3.14
N PRO A 389 21.54 -27.45 2.22
CA PRO A 389 21.36 -28.89 2.36
C PRO A 389 22.24 -29.51 3.44
N ARG A 390 23.23 -28.78 3.95
CA ARG A 390 24.20 -29.29 4.94
C ARG A 390 23.70 -29.18 6.37
N ARG A 391 22.77 -28.26 6.65
CA ARG A 391 22.21 -28.10 8.00
C ARG A 391 21.58 -29.40 8.49
N THR A 392 21.71 -29.69 9.78
CA THR A 392 21.19 -30.93 10.37
C THR A 392 19.74 -30.78 10.84
N ALA A 393 19.09 -31.90 11.14
CA ALA A 393 17.75 -31.92 11.74
C ALA A 393 17.72 -31.18 13.08
N SER A 394 18.76 -31.32 13.92
CA SER A 394 18.85 -30.60 15.20
C SER A 394 19.00 -29.09 15.00
N GLU A 395 19.82 -28.63 14.06
CA GLU A 395 19.95 -27.21 13.75
C GLU A 395 18.63 -26.61 13.24
N MET A 396 17.88 -27.36 12.43
CA MET A 396 16.56 -26.93 11.96
C MET A 396 15.53 -26.85 13.08
N LEU A 397 15.51 -27.82 14.00
CA LEU A 397 14.63 -27.77 15.18
C LEU A 397 14.97 -26.56 16.05
N HIS A 398 16.24 -26.27 16.26
CA HIS A 398 16.67 -25.11 17.04
C HIS A 398 16.17 -23.78 16.45
N LEU A 399 16.20 -23.62 15.12
CA LEU A 399 15.61 -22.45 14.45
C LEU A 399 14.11 -22.34 14.69
N ILE A 400 13.39 -23.46 14.56
CA ILE A 400 11.94 -23.49 14.77
C ILE A 400 11.61 -23.12 16.21
N GLU A 401 12.32 -23.69 17.18
CA GLU A 401 12.08 -23.46 18.61
C GLU A 401 12.44 -22.05 19.06
N GLY A 402 13.42 -21.39 18.40
CA GLY A 402 13.82 -20.02 18.71
C GLY A 402 12.96 -18.93 18.07
N GLU A 403 12.52 -19.11 16.83
CA GLU A 403 11.90 -18.04 16.02
C GLU A 403 10.46 -18.33 15.60
N TRP A 404 10.05 -19.60 15.58
CA TRP A 404 8.74 -20.05 15.10
C TRP A 404 7.84 -20.60 16.21
N THR A 405 8.18 -20.33 17.47
CA THR A 405 7.42 -20.78 18.64
C THR A 405 5.94 -20.39 18.55
N TRP A 406 5.67 -19.17 18.06
CA TRP A 406 4.31 -18.67 17.81
C TRP A 406 3.48 -19.59 16.92
N ALA A 407 4.11 -20.25 15.92
CA ALA A 407 3.44 -21.14 14.99
C ALA A 407 3.24 -22.52 15.61
N THR A 408 4.22 -23.00 16.40
CA THR A 408 4.14 -24.31 17.05
C THR A 408 3.21 -24.35 18.25
N GLU A 409 2.93 -23.20 18.88
CA GLU A 409 2.04 -23.10 20.05
C GLU A 409 0.56 -22.94 19.68
N ILE A 410 0.23 -22.63 18.43
CA ILE A 410 -1.16 -22.56 17.97
C ILE A 410 -1.79 -23.96 18.02
N ASP A 411 -2.90 -24.12 18.72
CA ASP A 411 -3.66 -25.37 18.73
C ASP A 411 -4.40 -25.58 17.40
N MET A 412 -3.74 -26.25 16.45
CA MET A 412 -4.31 -26.59 15.15
C MET A 412 -5.37 -27.69 15.21
N ARG A 413 -5.64 -28.28 16.39
CA ARG A 413 -6.68 -29.29 16.61
C ARG A 413 -7.94 -28.70 17.23
N ALA A 414 -7.89 -27.47 17.71
CA ALA A 414 -9.05 -26.77 18.22
C ALA A 414 -10.13 -26.64 17.14
N GLY A 415 -11.40 -26.74 17.55
CA GLY A 415 -12.52 -26.42 16.66
C GLY A 415 -12.38 -24.98 16.16
N GLY A 416 -12.57 -24.77 14.86
CA GLY A 416 -12.36 -23.46 14.25
C GLY A 416 -11.00 -23.26 13.60
N ALA A 417 -9.94 -24.00 14.00
CA ALA A 417 -8.57 -23.72 13.56
C ALA A 417 -8.34 -23.89 12.05
N MET A 418 -9.15 -24.73 11.38
CA MET A 418 -9.03 -25.02 9.95
C MET A 418 -10.37 -24.86 9.22
N ASP A 419 -11.31 -24.09 9.76
CA ASP A 419 -12.66 -23.97 9.18
C ASP A 419 -12.67 -23.34 7.78
N TYR A 420 -11.69 -22.49 7.47
CA TYR A 420 -11.65 -21.74 6.22
C TYR A 420 -10.60 -22.26 5.25
N VAL A 421 -10.92 -22.18 3.95
CA VAL A 421 -10.04 -22.43 2.81
C VAL A 421 -9.92 -21.20 1.94
N TRP A 422 -8.74 -20.99 1.37
CA TRP A 422 -8.45 -19.88 0.46
C TRP A 422 -8.40 -20.41 -0.96
N TYR A 423 -9.13 -19.80 -1.90
CA TYR A 423 -9.23 -20.35 -3.26
C TYR A 423 -9.49 -19.24 -4.29
N LYS A 424 -9.33 -19.57 -5.58
CA LYS A 424 -9.72 -18.70 -6.70
C LYS A 424 -11.00 -19.24 -7.31
N SER A 425 -12.04 -18.41 -7.39
CA SER A 425 -13.30 -18.80 -8.05
C SER A 425 -13.13 -18.78 -9.57
N GLU A 426 -13.64 -19.80 -10.27
CA GLU A 426 -13.67 -19.84 -11.74
C GLU A 426 -14.45 -18.65 -12.33
N SER A 427 -15.55 -18.26 -11.69
CA SER A 427 -16.45 -17.20 -12.16
C SER A 427 -15.96 -15.76 -11.93
N ALA A 428 -14.98 -15.56 -11.05
CA ALA A 428 -14.60 -14.23 -10.57
C ALA A 428 -13.10 -13.99 -10.57
N GLU A 429 -12.26 -14.98 -10.84
CA GLU A 429 -10.80 -14.86 -10.90
C GLU A 429 -10.08 -14.15 -9.72
N GLU A 430 -10.79 -13.84 -8.65
CA GLU A 430 -10.29 -13.15 -7.47
C GLU A 430 -10.13 -14.15 -6.33
N PRO A 431 -9.09 -13.96 -5.49
CA PRO A 431 -8.95 -14.65 -4.21
C PRO A 431 -10.22 -14.58 -3.35
N ARG A 432 -10.63 -15.74 -2.84
CA ARG A 432 -11.74 -15.95 -1.93
C ARG A 432 -11.27 -16.68 -0.69
N ARG A 433 -12.02 -16.49 0.38
CA ARG A 433 -11.93 -17.26 1.62
C ARG A 433 -13.35 -17.67 1.98
N GLY A 434 -13.58 -18.96 2.16
CA GLY A 434 -14.90 -19.52 2.48
C GLY A 434 -14.77 -20.73 3.40
N LEU A 435 -15.88 -21.16 3.98
CA LEU A 435 -15.89 -22.34 4.84
C LEU A 435 -15.55 -23.59 4.01
N ARG A 436 -14.66 -24.44 4.54
CA ARG A 436 -14.30 -25.72 3.90
C ARG A 436 -15.53 -26.59 3.65
N SER A 437 -16.50 -26.56 4.56
CA SER A 437 -17.77 -27.28 4.43
C SER A 437 -18.62 -26.83 3.25
N GLU A 438 -18.52 -25.56 2.83
CA GLU A 438 -19.28 -25.00 1.71
C GLU A 438 -18.60 -25.24 0.36
N VAL A 439 -17.27 -25.41 0.36
CA VAL A 439 -16.46 -25.60 -0.85
C VAL A 439 -15.48 -26.78 -0.71
N PRO A 440 -15.97 -28.01 -0.49
CA PRO A 440 -15.12 -29.17 -0.19
C PRO A 440 -14.15 -29.55 -1.33
N GLY A 441 -14.47 -29.18 -2.57
CA GLY A 441 -13.61 -29.40 -3.75
C GLY A 441 -12.63 -28.25 -4.05
N ALA A 442 -12.60 -27.20 -3.23
CA ALA A 442 -11.71 -26.07 -3.47
C ALA A 442 -10.24 -26.47 -3.29
N ARG A 443 -9.40 -26.10 -4.26
CA ARG A 443 -7.95 -26.17 -4.10
C ARG A 443 -7.51 -25.05 -3.16
N ASP A 444 -6.93 -25.43 -2.02
CA ASP A 444 -6.38 -24.47 -1.08
C ASP A 444 -5.16 -23.77 -1.68
N LEU A 445 -5.23 -22.45 -1.74
CA LEU A 445 -4.19 -21.54 -2.19
C LEU A 445 -3.56 -20.79 -1.00
N GLY A 446 -4.10 -20.96 0.20
CA GLY A 446 -3.58 -20.37 1.43
C GLY A 446 -2.30 -21.06 1.88
N LEU A 447 -1.34 -20.30 2.38
CA LEU A 447 -0.16 -20.85 3.03
C LEU A 447 -0.50 -21.13 4.51
N ASP A 448 -0.68 -22.39 4.86
CA ASP A 448 -0.88 -22.89 6.23
C ASP A 448 0.45 -22.88 7.01
N VAL A 449 1.00 -21.69 7.26
CA VAL A 449 2.31 -21.53 7.90
C VAL A 449 2.37 -22.26 9.24
N ALA A 450 1.34 -22.12 10.08
CA ALA A 450 1.30 -22.75 11.40
C ALA A 450 1.31 -24.28 11.29
N GLY A 451 0.41 -24.86 10.49
CA GLY A 451 0.35 -26.30 10.31
C GLY A 451 1.58 -26.88 9.58
N ASP A 452 2.12 -26.19 8.58
CA ASP A 452 3.33 -26.61 7.85
C ASP A 452 4.56 -26.64 8.77
N VAL A 453 4.74 -25.62 9.62
CA VAL A 453 5.83 -25.60 10.61
C VAL A 453 5.66 -26.71 11.64
N GLN A 454 4.44 -26.98 12.11
CA GLN A 454 4.18 -28.08 13.07
C GLN A 454 4.44 -29.46 12.46
N ARG A 455 4.04 -29.69 11.20
CA ARG A 455 4.33 -30.93 10.46
C ARG A 455 5.84 -31.10 10.25
N LEU A 456 6.53 -30.05 9.85
CA LEU A 456 7.99 -30.04 9.71
C LEU A 456 8.68 -30.39 11.04
N ALA A 457 8.30 -29.73 12.13
CA ALA A 457 8.87 -29.98 13.45
C ALA A 457 8.63 -31.42 13.93
N THR A 458 7.47 -31.99 13.63
CA THR A 458 7.13 -33.38 13.98
C THR A 458 8.05 -34.37 13.27
N ASP A 459 8.21 -34.24 11.95
CA ASP A 459 9.06 -35.13 11.16
C ASP A 459 10.55 -34.96 11.49
N LEU A 460 10.99 -33.73 11.77
CA LEU A 460 12.35 -33.47 12.22
C LEU A 460 12.65 -34.13 13.58
N ARG A 461 11.71 -34.11 14.53
CA ARG A 461 11.86 -34.78 15.84
C ARG A 461 11.91 -36.31 15.71
N ALA A 462 11.29 -36.87 14.69
CA ALA A 462 11.35 -38.29 14.39
C ALA A 462 12.62 -38.69 13.60
N THR A 463 13.44 -37.72 13.19
CA THR A 463 14.66 -37.91 12.40
C THR A 463 15.90 -37.86 13.31
N ALA A 464 16.93 -38.67 13.00
CA ALA A 464 18.19 -38.61 13.74
C ALA A 464 18.82 -37.20 13.66
N ALA A 465 19.28 -36.68 14.80
CA ALA A 465 19.68 -35.27 14.98
C ALA A 465 20.74 -34.79 13.98
N ASP A 466 21.67 -35.65 13.58
CA ASP A 466 22.78 -35.40 12.66
C ASP A 466 22.40 -35.57 11.17
N THR A 467 21.16 -35.98 10.87
CA THR A 467 20.66 -36.10 9.49
C THR A 467 20.67 -34.74 8.81
N THR A 468 21.36 -34.64 7.68
CA THR A 468 21.42 -33.41 6.88
C THR A 468 20.09 -33.12 6.19
N MET A 469 19.81 -31.85 5.89
CA MET A 469 18.62 -31.44 5.15
C MET A 469 18.55 -32.05 3.76
N ALA A 470 19.70 -32.36 3.13
CA ALA A 470 19.71 -33.16 1.90
C ALA A 470 19.02 -34.52 2.10
N ARG A 471 19.41 -35.27 3.13
CA ARG A 471 18.87 -36.62 3.40
C ARG A 471 17.43 -36.53 3.90
N PHE A 472 17.13 -35.57 4.77
CA PHE A 472 15.78 -35.33 5.27
C PHE A 472 14.81 -35.01 4.12
N LEU A 473 15.17 -34.12 3.20
CA LEU A 473 14.30 -33.73 2.08
C LEU A 473 14.18 -34.80 1.00
N LEU A 474 15.13 -35.74 0.89
CA LEU A 474 14.95 -36.95 0.06
C LEU A 474 13.85 -37.86 0.64
N ALA A 475 13.77 -37.98 1.96
CA ALA A 475 12.74 -38.76 2.64
C ALA A 475 11.40 -38.01 2.75
N HIS A 476 11.44 -36.68 2.94
CA HIS A 476 10.27 -35.81 3.15
C HIS A 476 10.25 -34.63 2.16
N PRO A 477 10.10 -34.87 0.85
CA PRO A 477 10.21 -33.82 -0.17
C PRO A 477 9.15 -32.70 -0.04
N GLY A 478 8.00 -33.00 0.56
CA GLY A 478 6.94 -32.01 0.83
C GLY A 478 7.39 -30.83 1.71
N HIS A 479 8.44 -31.01 2.50
CA HIS A 479 8.96 -29.98 3.40
C HIS A 479 9.89 -28.97 2.74
N ARG A 480 10.27 -29.16 1.47
CA ARG A 480 11.30 -28.33 0.80
C ARG A 480 11.00 -26.83 0.90
N ALA A 481 9.74 -26.43 0.65
CA ALA A 481 9.36 -25.02 0.68
C ALA A 481 9.42 -24.44 2.11
N MET A 482 8.99 -25.20 3.12
CA MET A 482 9.02 -24.73 4.50
C MET A 482 10.44 -24.73 5.09
N VAL A 483 11.27 -25.72 4.75
CA VAL A 483 12.70 -25.70 5.10
C VAL A 483 13.39 -24.48 4.50
N ALA A 484 13.17 -24.20 3.21
CA ALA A 484 13.71 -22.99 2.57
C ALA A 484 13.23 -21.72 3.26
N ARG A 485 11.95 -21.65 3.66
CA ARG A 485 11.37 -20.50 4.37
C ARG A 485 11.99 -20.29 5.75
N VAL A 486 12.06 -21.35 6.57
CA VAL A 486 12.63 -21.28 7.93
C VAL A 486 14.11 -20.90 7.87
N GLN A 487 14.89 -21.51 6.98
CA GLN A 487 16.31 -21.18 6.83
C GLN A 487 16.53 -19.78 6.25
N GLY A 488 15.77 -19.43 5.20
CA GLY A 488 15.92 -18.17 4.47
C GLY A 488 15.45 -16.93 5.24
N LEU A 489 14.70 -17.12 6.32
CA LEU A 489 14.20 -16.05 7.21
C LEU A 489 14.86 -16.09 8.60
N ALA A 490 15.84 -16.97 8.82
CA ALA A 490 16.56 -17.04 10.09
C ALA A 490 17.18 -15.68 10.45
N GLY A 491 16.89 -15.18 11.66
CA GLY A 491 17.35 -13.86 12.13
C GLY A 491 16.65 -12.66 11.50
N VAL A 492 15.69 -12.86 10.59
CA VAL A 492 14.92 -11.78 9.96
C VAL A 492 13.64 -11.55 10.77
N GLY A 493 13.59 -10.45 11.52
CA GLY A 493 12.36 -10.01 12.19
C GLY A 493 11.27 -9.55 11.21
N PHE A 494 10.07 -9.29 11.72
CA PHE A 494 8.96 -8.64 10.99
C PHE A 494 8.49 -9.28 9.66
N HIS A 495 8.86 -10.53 9.40
CA HIS A 495 8.68 -11.17 8.09
C HIS A 495 7.30 -11.81 7.85
N THR A 496 6.65 -12.30 8.90
CA THR A 496 5.37 -13.03 8.79
C THR A 496 4.41 -12.58 9.88
N PRO A 497 3.16 -12.22 9.56
CA PRO A 497 2.13 -11.98 10.57
C PRO A 497 1.90 -13.22 11.44
N LEU A 498 1.77 -13.03 12.75
CA LEU A 498 1.62 -14.11 13.71
C LEU A 498 0.15 -14.53 13.79
N ALA A 499 -0.32 -15.24 12.77
CA ALA A 499 -1.72 -15.59 12.61
C ALA A 499 -1.93 -16.94 11.91
N ASN A 500 -2.95 -17.66 12.34
CA ASN A 500 -3.52 -18.75 11.56
C ASN A 500 -4.60 -18.20 10.60
N ILE A 501 -4.27 -18.08 9.31
CA ILE A 501 -5.18 -17.52 8.30
C ILE A 501 -6.38 -18.43 7.99
N ASN A 502 -6.35 -19.70 8.40
CA ASN A 502 -7.42 -20.67 8.20
C ASN A 502 -8.40 -20.73 9.38
N ALA A 503 -8.05 -20.10 10.51
CA ALA A 503 -8.87 -20.11 11.71
C ALA A 503 -10.18 -19.33 11.52
N ALA A 504 -11.24 -19.70 12.23
CA ALA A 504 -12.56 -19.08 12.12
C ALA A 504 -12.59 -17.62 12.60
N ASP A 505 -11.78 -17.30 13.60
CA ASP A 505 -11.65 -15.98 14.23
C ASP A 505 -10.69 -15.03 13.50
N PHE A 506 -9.93 -15.53 12.51
CA PHE A 506 -9.05 -14.67 11.71
C PHE A 506 -9.87 -13.66 10.90
N VAL A 507 -9.55 -12.37 11.03
CA VAL A 507 -10.22 -11.27 10.34
C VAL A 507 -9.34 -10.75 9.19
N PRO A 508 -9.60 -11.10 7.92
CA PRO A 508 -8.70 -10.84 6.80
C PRO A 508 -8.40 -9.36 6.56
N ILE A 509 -9.36 -8.48 6.89
CA ILE A 509 -9.19 -7.04 6.71
C ILE A 509 -7.97 -6.48 7.44
N ALA A 510 -7.53 -7.11 8.54
CA ALA A 510 -6.36 -6.68 9.29
C ALA A 510 -5.10 -6.63 8.41
N LEU A 511 -4.83 -7.71 7.67
CA LEU A 511 -3.68 -7.81 6.78
C LEU A 511 -3.89 -7.05 5.46
N VAL A 512 -5.14 -6.97 4.98
CA VAL A 512 -5.48 -6.11 3.83
C VAL A 512 -5.20 -4.63 4.15
N ARG A 513 -5.46 -4.20 5.39
CA ARG A 513 -5.19 -2.84 5.85
C ARG A 513 -3.69 -2.56 5.95
N LEU A 514 -2.88 -3.48 6.47
CA LEU A 514 -1.42 -3.37 6.46
C LEU A 514 -0.89 -3.02 5.07
N MET A 515 -1.25 -3.82 4.05
CA MET A 515 -0.75 -3.59 2.69
C MET A 515 -1.28 -2.28 2.09
N ASN A 516 -2.57 -2.00 2.22
CA ASN A 516 -3.14 -0.80 1.62
C ASN A 516 -2.69 0.49 2.31
N VAL A 517 -2.75 0.53 3.63
CA VAL A 517 -2.53 1.75 4.41
C VAL A 517 -1.04 1.95 4.63
N THR A 518 -0.37 0.99 5.25
CA THR A 518 1.03 1.12 5.64
C THR A 518 1.97 1.03 4.44
N VAL A 519 1.78 0.03 3.59
CA VAL A 519 2.69 -0.24 2.47
C VAL A 519 2.37 0.64 1.26
N HIS A 520 1.14 0.67 0.75
CA HIS A 520 0.82 1.49 -0.42
C HIS A 520 0.69 2.99 -0.08
N GLY A 521 0.20 3.33 1.10
CA GLY A 521 -0.07 4.73 1.50
C GLY A 521 -1.49 5.19 1.13
N ILE A 522 -2.49 4.33 1.31
CA ILE A 522 -3.90 4.66 1.07
C ILE A 522 -4.50 5.32 2.32
N ASP A 523 -5.14 6.46 2.11
CA ASP A 523 -5.87 7.25 3.10
C ASP A 523 -7.40 7.16 2.90
N LYS A 524 -8.17 7.80 3.81
CA LYS A 524 -9.66 7.81 3.84
C LYS A 524 -10.26 6.45 3.55
N THR A 525 -9.84 5.49 4.36
CA THR A 525 -10.23 4.11 4.14
C THR A 525 -11.65 3.83 4.60
N ARG A 526 -12.31 2.93 3.89
CA ARG A 526 -13.61 2.36 4.26
C ARG A 526 -13.47 0.85 4.20
N ASP A 527 -13.50 0.22 5.35
CA ASP A 527 -13.60 -1.23 5.45
C ASP A 527 -15.04 -1.69 5.22
N TYR A 528 -15.17 -2.90 4.68
CA TYR A 528 -16.45 -3.48 4.33
C TYR A 528 -16.42 -5.00 4.43
N LEU A 529 -17.36 -5.55 5.21
CA LEU A 529 -17.57 -6.99 5.40
C LEU A 529 -16.31 -7.76 5.84
N ASN A 530 -15.46 -7.12 6.65
CA ASN A 530 -14.24 -7.69 7.23
C ASN A 530 -13.25 -8.28 6.21
N ARG A 531 -13.34 -7.88 4.93
CA ARG A 531 -12.48 -8.45 3.86
C ARG A 531 -12.07 -7.50 2.74
N ASN A 532 -12.78 -6.39 2.55
CA ASN A 532 -12.48 -5.41 1.51
C ASN A 532 -12.13 -4.08 2.14
N LEU A 533 -11.16 -3.39 1.56
CA LEU A 533 -10.82 -2.03 1.92
C LEU A 533 -10.89 -1.18 0.66
N ARG A 534 -11.59 -0.05 0.75
CA ARG A 534 -11.55 1.02 -0.24
C ARG A 534 -10.86 2.22 0.36
N GLY A 535 -10.27 3.07 -0.46
CA GLY A 535 -9.68 4.32 0.01
C GLY A 535 -9.13 5.13 -1.16
N VAL A 536 -8.28 6.09 -0.84
CA VAL A 536 -7.73 7.04 -1.80
C VAL A 536 -6.21 7.01 -1.75
N LEU A 537 -5.60 6.77 -2.91
CA LEU A 537 -4.15 6.82 -3.09
C LEU A 537 -3.77 8.20 -3.65
N CYS A 538 -2.57 8.69 -3.31
CA CYS A 538 -2.08 10.01 -3.74
C CYS A 538 -3.02 11.16 -3.36
N HIS A 539 -3.76 11.01 -2.24
CA HIS A 539 -4.64 12.05 -1.71
C HIS A 539 -3.78 13.22 -1.21
N GLY A 540 -3.93 14.40 -1.81
CA GLY A 540 -3.17 15.59 -1.43
C GLY A 540 -1.84 15.75 -2.18
N ALA A 541 -1.40 14.73 -2.92
CA ALA A 541 -0.09 14.67 -3.53
C ALA A 541 0.20 15.83 -4.51
N PRO A 542 1.47 16.20 -4.71
CA PRO A 542 1.87 17.28 -5.62
C PRO A 542 1.38 17.06 -7.05
N THR A 543 1.02 18.14 -7.75
CA THR A 543 0.70 18.14 -9.19
C THR A 543 1.98 17.97 -10.04
N PRO A 544 1.87 17.68 -11.36
CA PRO A 544 3.02 17.66 -12.24
C PRO A 544 3.84 18.95 -12.23
N ASP A 545 3.18 20.10 -12.11
CA ASP A 545 3.85 21.39 -12.01
C ASP A 545 4.59 21.54 -10.68
N ASP A 546 3.98 21.10 -9.57
CA ASP A 546 4.63 21.06 -8.25
C ASP A 546 5.88 20.16 -8.27
N LEU A 547 5.79 18.97 -8.92
CA LEU A 547 6.92 18.06 -9.07
C LEU A 547 8.06 18.69 -9.86
N ARG A 548 7.76 19.30 -11.01
CA ARG A 548 8.75 20.02 -11.84
C ARG A 548 9.40 21.17 -11.06
N ALA A 549 8.61 21.88 -10.24
CA ALA A 549 9.09 22.95 -9.37
C ALA A 549 9.86 22.45 -8.13
N GLY A 550 9.82 21.15 -7.82
CA GLY A 550 10.41 20.57 -6.62
C GLY A 550 9.63 20.89 -5.33
N GLU A 551 8.36 21.28 -5.46
CA GLU A 551 7.50 21.74 -4.38
C GLU A 551 6.59 20.61 -3.86
N CYS A 552 7.17 19.62 -3.19
CA CYS A 552 6.38 18.51 -2.63
C CYS A 552 5.66 18.85 -1.32
N GLY A 553 6.31 19.63 -0.44
CA GLY A 553 5.79 19.98 0.88
C GLY A 553 5.28 18.78 1.71
N ASP A 554 4.54 19.09 2.78
CA ASP A 554 3.76 18.09 3.50
C ASP A 554 2.40 17.95 2.83
N TRP A 555 2.24 16.93 2.00
CA TRP A 555 1.03 16.74 1.19
C TRP A 555 0.05 15.71 1.77
N PHE A 556 0.43 15.01 2.83
CA PHE A 556 -0.38 14.01 3.52
C PHE A 556 -1.38 14.66 4.49
N TYR A 557 -2.44 13.91 4.85
CA TYR A 557 -3.58 14.40 5.63
C TYR A 557 -4.09 15.76 5.13
N PRO A 558 -4.46 15.89 3.83
CA PRO A 558 -4.81 17.17 3.26
C PRO A 558 -6.20 17.64 3.75
N GLU A 559 -6.24 18.81 4.39
CA GLU A 559 -7.48 19.48 4.81
C GLU A 559 -8.40 19.78 3.62
N GLU A 560 -9.71 19.83 3.86
CA GLU A 560 -10.72 20.25 2.88
C GLU A 560 -10.35 21.63 2.29
N PRO A 561 -10.36 21.79 0.95
CA PRO A 561 -10.09 23.08 0.33
C PRO A 561 -11.18 24.10 0.71
N ARG A 562 -10.85 25.08 1.56
CA ARG A 562 -11.77 26.18 1.88
C ARG A 562 -12.14 26.96 0.60
N GLN A 563 -13.44 27.00 0.27
CA GLN A 563 -14.00 27.73 -0.87
C GLN A 563 -14.25 29.19 -0.55
#